data_AF-A0A8J4PKR9-F1
#
_entry.id   AF-A0A8J4PKR9-F1
#
_cell.length_a   1.000
_cell.length_b   1.000
_cell.length_c   1.000
_cell.angle_alpha   90.00
_cell.angle_beta   90.00
_cell.angle_gamma   90.00
#
_symmetry.space_group_name_H-M   'P 1'
#
loop_
_entity.id
_entity.type
_entity.pdbx_description
1 polymer ?
#
loop_
_entity_poly.entity_id
_entity_poly.type
_entity_poly.pdbx_seq_one_letter_code
_entity_poly.pdbx_strand_id
1 'polypeptide(L)'
;MFVPKVLIDVYFENVGGKVFEAVFPLLNTKARVPVCGLISAYNATSINHSEIALAQFQGAIMKKRMRVQGFIIFQDYFIFYDEFKR
;
A
#
# COMPACT_ATOMS: atom_id res chain seq x y z
N MET A 1 -23.71 0.39 18.96
CA MET A 1 -22.61 1.37 19.09
C MET A 1 -22.01 1.55 17.70
N PHE A 2 -22.27 2.69 17.06
CA PHE A 2 -21.81 2.98 15.70
C PHE A 2 -20.43 3.63 15.81
N VAL A 3 -19.37 2.88 15.52
CA VAL A 3 -18.03 3.48 15.38
C VAL A 3 -17.97 4.04 13.95
N PRO A 4 -17.86 5.36 13.75
CA PRO A 4 -17.74 5.91 12.41
C PRO A 4 -16.49 5.32 11.76
N LYS A 5 -16.69 4.63 10.64
CA LYS A 5 -15.60 4.02 9.89
C LYS A 5 -14.84 5.16 9.20
N VAL A 6 -13.71 5.55 9.77
CA VAL A 6 -12.78 6.48 9.12
C VAL A 6 -12.18 5.72 7.93
N LEU A 7 -12.41 6.23 6.73
CA LEU A 7 -11.90 5.66 5.49
C LEU A 7 -10.62 6.38 5.08
N ILE A 8 -9.76 5.68 4.33
CA ILE A 8 -8.40 6.11 4.03
C ILE A 8 -8.30 6.58 2.58
N ASP A 9 -7.95 7.84 2.38
CA ASP A 9 -7.72 8.43 1.05
C ASP A 9 -6.30 8.23 0.54
N VAL A 10 -5.32 8.17 1.46
CA VAL A 10 -3.91 7.93 1.13
C VAL A 10 -3.34 6.93 2.11
N TYR A 11 -2.72 5.89 1.59
CA TYR A 11 -2.02 4.90 2.39
C TYR A 11 -0.64 4.65 1.80
N PHE A 12 0.39 5.02 2.56
CA PHE A 12 1.78 4.85 2.14
C PHE A 12 2.26 3.45 2.50
N GLU A 13 2.38 2.59 1.51
CA GLU A 13 2.68 1.17 1.69
C GLU A 13 4.20 0.93 1.76
N ASN A 14 4.65 0.36 2.87
CA ASN A 14 6.05 0.01 3.17
C ASN A 14 6.23 -1.45 3.58
N VAL A 15 5.15 -2.10 4.01
CA VAL A 15 5.17 -3.35 4.78
C VAL A 15 4.63 -4.51 3.97
N GLY A 16 3.45 -4.40 3.37
CA GLY A 16 2.73 -5.51 2.77
C GLY A 16 2.12 -6.47 3.80
N GLY A 17 1.77 -7.68 3.34
CA GLY A 17 1.27 -8.76 4.20
C GLY A 17 0.03 -8.38 5.04
N LYS A 18 -0.01 -8.84 6.31
CA LYS A 18 -1.14 -8.62 7.23
C LYS A 18 -1.51 -7.15 7.45
N VAL A 19 -0.53 -6.25 7.36
CA VAL A 19 -0.79 -4.81 7.50
C VAL A 19 -1.61 -4.32 6.31
N PHE A 20 -1.19 -4.66 5.09
CA PHE A 20 -1.95 -4.31 3.89
C PHE A 20 -3.35 -4.94 3.90
N GLU A 21 -3.45 -6.21 4.32
CA GLU A 21 -4.73 -6.92 4.41
C GLU A 21 -5.74 -6.21 5.33
N ALA A 22 -5.28 -5.70 6.48
CA ALA A 22 -6.11 -4.94 7.40
C ALA A 22 -6.53 -3.57 6.83
N VAL A 23 -5.65 -2.91 6.06
CA VAL A 23 -5.89 -1.57 5.50
C VAL A 23 -6.77 -1.60 4.24
N PHE A 24 -6.61 -2.61 3.39
CA PHE A 24 -7.30 -2.74 2.11
C PHE A 24 -8.84 -2.48 2.15
N PRO A 25 -9.61 -3.03 3.11
CA PRO A 25 -11.06 -2.78 3.19
C PRO A 25 -11.40 -1.34 3.61
N LEU A 26 -10.45 -0.57 4.11
CA LEU A 26 -10.62 0.80 4.59
C LEU A 26 -10.34 1.85 3.51
N LEU A 27 -9.78 1.45 2.36
CA LEU A 27 -9.43 2.37 1.27
C LEU A 27 -10.68 2.96 0.61
N ASN A 28 -10.69 4.28 0.46
CA ASN A 28 -11.76 5.02 -0.20
C ASN A 28 -11.81 4.82 -1.73
N THR A 29 -12.92 5.25 -2.33
CA THR A 29 -12.98 5.51 -3.77
C THR A 29 -12.00 6.63 -4.11
N LYS A 30 -11.17 6.44 -5.15
CA LYS A 30 -10.03 7.29 -5.54
C LYS A 30 -8.87 7.31 -4.54
N ALA A 31 -8.78 6.31 -3.66
CA ALA A 31 -7.62 6.19 -2.76
C ALA A 31 -6.30 6.10 -3.53
N ARG A 32 -5.23 6.65 -2.93
CA ARG A 32 -3.87 6.68 -3.46
C ARG A 32 -2.97 5.83 -2.58
N VAL A 33 -2.30 4.86 -3.19
CA VAL A 33 -1.41 3.92 -2.51
C VAL A 33 -0.03 4.01 -3.15
N PRO A 34 0.83 4.97 -2.73
CA PRO A 34 2.25 4.92 -3.06
C PRO A 34 2.87 3.70 -2.38
N VAL A 35 3.50 2.84 -3.17
CA VAL A 35 4.15 1.60 -2.73
C VAL A 35 5.66 1.83 -2.74
N CYS A 36 6.21 1.99 -1.54
CA CYS A 36 7.62 2.24 -1.30
C CYS A 36 8.38 0.94 -1.00
N GLY A 37 7.71 -0.03 -0.38
CA GLY A 37 8.36 -1.26 0.07
C GLY A 37 7.37 -2.32 0.51
N LEU A 38 7.91 -3.52 0.73
CA LEU A 38 7.19 -4.71 1.15
C LEU A 38 8.03 -5.47 2.19
N ILE A 39 8.45 -4.78 3.26
CA ILE A 39 9.43 -5.30 4.22
C ILE A 39 9.00 -6.64 4.85
N SER A 40 7.71 -6.93 4.93
CA SER A 40 7.21 -8.20 5.47
C SER A 40 7.60 -9.42 4.60
N ALA A 41 8.01 -9.20 3.35
CA ALA A 41 8.32 -10.25 2.39
C ALA A 41 9.82 -10.39 2.06
N TYR A 42 10.68 -9.42 2.40
CA TYR A 42 12.07 -9.40 1.91
C TYR A 42 12.91 -10.62 2.35
N ASN A 43 12.67 -11.11 3.57
CA ASN A 43 13.39 -12.27 4.12
C ASN A 43 12.56 -13.56 4.07
N ALA A 44 11.46 -13.57 3.31
CA ALA A 44 10.63 -14.76 3.21
C ALA A 44 11.39 -15.86 2.43
N THR A 45 11.57 -17.02 3.06
CA THR A 45 12.20 -18.20 2.44
C THR A 45 11.19 -19.05 1.66
N SER A 46 9.91 -18.72 1.75
CA SER A 46 8.80 -19.33 1.05
C SER A 46 7.78 -18.28 0.65
N ILE A 47 6.92 -18.60 -0.32
CA ILE A 47 5.86 -17.70 -0.76
C ILE A 47 4.79 -17.65 0.34
N ASN A 48 4.62 -16.49 0.95
CA ASN A 48 3.48 -16.22 1.82
C ASN A 48 2.26 -15.87 0.97
N HIS A 49 1.21 -16.66 1.09
CA HIS A 49 -0.05 -16.37 0.40
C HIS A 49 -0.77 -15.21 1.09
N SER A 50 -1.07 -14.17 0.32
CA SER A 50 -1.98 -13.08 0.72
C SER A 50 -3.41 -13.61 0.82
N GLU A 51 -4.15 -13.18 1.85
CA GLU A 51 -5.60 -13.42 1.95
C GLU A 51 -6.38 -12.64 0.88
N ILE A 52 -5.80 -11.56 0.34
CA ILE A 52 -6.35 -10.84 -0.80
C ILE A 52 -5.87 -11.51 -2.08
N ALA A 53 -6.81 -12.08 -2.83
CA ALA A 53 -6.51 -12.65 -4.14
C ALA A 53 -6.21 -11.53 -5.17
N LEU A 54 -5.32 -11.81 -6.13
CA LEU A 54 -4.93 -10.82 -7.15
C LEU A 54 -6.15 -10.25 -7.91
N ALA A 55 -7.09 -11.09 -8.32
CA ALA A 55 -8.32 -10.66 -8.99
C ALA A 55 -9.20 -9.76 -8.09
N GLN A 56 -9.24 -10.01 -6.77
CA GLN A 56 -9.96 -9.16 -5.83
C GLN A 56 -9.29 -7.79 -5.73
N PHE A 57 -7.96 -7.75 -5.64
CA PHE A 57 -7.18 -6.52 -5.61
C PHE A 57 -7.36 -5.70 -6.90
N GLN A 58 -7.19 -6.32 -8.06
CA GLN A 58 -7.42 -5.68 -9.37
C GLN A 58 -8.86 -5.19 -9.53
N GLY A 59 -9.83 -6.00 -9.11
CA GLY A 59 -11.24 -5.61 -9.10
C GLY A 59 -11.52 -4.42 -8.18
N ALA A 60 -10.83 -4.31 -7.05
CA ALA A 60 -10.93 -3.14 -6.18
C ALA A 60 -10.29 -1.90 -6.81
N ILE A 61 -9.11 -2.02 -7.45
CA ILE A 61 -8.48 -0.91 -8.18
C ILE A 61 -9.44 -0.34 -9.21
N MET A 62 -10.06 -1.20 -10.03
CA MET A 62 -11.02 -0.81 -11.04
C MET A 62 -12.28 -0.17 -10.44
N LYS A 63 -12.97 -0.87 -9.52
CA LYS A 63 -14.24 -0.40 -8.95
C LYS A 63 -14.09 0.86 -8.12
N LYS A 64 -13.02 0.95 -7.32
CA LYS A 64 -12.73 2.13 -6.47
C LYS A 64 -11.93 3.18 -7.22
N ARG A 65 -11.48 2.96 -8.45
CA ARG A 65 -10.66 3.91 -9.24
C ARG A 65 -9.39 4.35 -8.48
N MET A 66 -8.73 3.38 -7.84
CA MET A 66 -7.55 3.64 -7.01
C MET A 66 -6.33 3.93 -7.86
N ARG A 67 -5.42 4.78 -7.36
CA ARG A 67 -4.05 4.88 -7.87
C ARG A 67 -3.13 4.07 -6.99
N VAL A 68 -2.56 3.00 -7.53
CA VAL A 68 -1.51 2.21 -6.87
C VAL A 68 -0.22 2.44 -7.64
N GLN A 69 0.80 2.99 -7.01
CA GLN A 69 2.02 3.44 -7.69
C GLN A 69 3.26 3.00 -6.93
N GLY A 70 4.04 2.11 -7.52
CA GLY A 70 5.39 1.80 -7.04
C GLY A 70 6.36 2.96 -7.31
N PHE A 71 7.32 3.13 -6.40
CA PHE A 71 8.49 3.99 -6.58
C PHE A 71 9.65 3.44 -5.75
N ILE A 72 10.87 3.78 -6.13
CA ILE A 72 12.11 3.41 -5.45
C ILE A 72 12.78 4.70 -4.95
N ILE A 73 12.83 4.89 -3.62
CA ILE A 73 13.31 6.14 -2.99
C ILE A 73 14.62 6.65 -3.62
N PHE A 74 15.62 5.78 -3.72
CA PHE A 74 16.96 6.16 -4.20
C PHE A 74 17.04 6.33 -5.73
N GLN A 75 16.01 5.99 -6.49
CA GLN A 75 15.97 6.23 -7.94
C GLN A 75 15.11 7.45 -8.26
N ASP A 76 13.92 7.55 -7.66
CA ASP A 76 12.93 8.57 -7.99
C ASP A 76 13.10 9.87 -7.20
N TYR A 77 13.67 9.81 -5.99
CA TYR A 77 13.69 10.95 -5.05
C TYR A 77 15.07 11.24 -4.44
N PHE A 78 16.14 10.64 -4.98
CA PHE A 78 17.50 10.84 -4.46
C PHE A 78 17.94 12.31 -4.43
N ILE A 79 17.49 13.13 -5.39
CA ILE A 79 17.84 14.56 -5.46
C ILE A 79 17.42 15.35 -4.22
N PHE A 80 16.42 14.87 -3.47
CA PHE A 80 15.95 15.50 -2.24
C PHE A 80 16.64 14.95 -0.98
N TYR A 81 17.56 13.99 -1.11
CA TYR A 81 18.13 13.28 0.03
C TYR A 81 18.76 14.23 1.06
N ASP A 82 19.49 15.24 0.61
CA ASP A 82 20.10 16.24 1.51
C ASP A 82 19.07 17.10 2.24
N GLU A 83 17.91 17.37 1.64
CA GLU A 83 16.81 18.12 2.30
C GLU A 83 16.16 17.31 3.43
N PHE A 84 16.17 15.98 3.32
CA PHE A 84 15.57 15.04 4.28
C PHE A 84 16.54 14.49 5.33
N LYS A 85 17.83 14.88 5.31
CA LYS A 85 18.87 14.44 6.28
C LYS A 85 18.79 15.11 7.67
N ARG A 86 17.79 15.96 7.92
CA ARG A 86 17.65 16.70 9.18
C ARG A 86 17.28 15.82 10.36
#